data_AF-A0A484Z3I5-F1
#
_entry.id   AF-A0A484Z3I5-F1
#
_cell.length_a   1.000
_cell.length_b   1.000
_cell.length_c   1.000
_cell.angle_alpha   90.00
_cell.angle_beta   90.00
_cell.angle_gamma   90.00
#
_symmetry.space_group_name_H-M   'P 1'
#
loop_
_entity.id
_entity.type
_entity.pdbx_description
1 polymer ?
#
loop_
_entity_poly.entity_id
_entity_poly.type
_entity_poly.pdbx_seq_one_letter_code
_entity_poly.pdbx_strand_id
1 'polypeptide(L)'
;MRLFGAKIGKNVVIRPSVKVTYPWKLTLGDYAWVGDDAVLYTLGDITIGANSVISQKCYLCTGSHDFMSPHFDITATPVVIGEKCWLATDVFVAPGVSVGDGTVIGARSSVFKSLPANKICRGNPAVVIRERVETEKL
;
A
#
# COMPACT_ATOMS: atom_id res chain seq x y z
N MET A 1 -6.79 -11.50 12.55
CA MET A 1 -6.01 -10.24 12.47
C MET A 1 -5.88 -9.53 13.82
N ARG A 2 -6.95 -8.99 14.44
CA ARG A 2 -6.85 -8.30 15.75
C ARG A 2 -6.21 -9.15 16.86
N LEU A 3 -6.59 -10.43 16.94
CA LEU A 3 -6.01 -11.38 17.90
C LEU A 3 -4.49 -11.53 17.79
N PHE A 4 -3.92 -11.26 16.61
CA PHE A 4 -2.49 -11.33 16.33
C PHE A 4 -1.79 -9.95 16.39
N GLY A 5 -2.45 -8.94 16.98
CA GLY A 5 -1.86 -7.62 17.24
C GLY A 5 -2.08 -6.57 16.15
N ALA A 6 -2.78 -6.88 15.06
CA ALA A 6 -3.07 -5.88 14.01
C ALA A 6 -3.98 -4.77 14.53
N LYS A 7 -3.66 -3.52 14.19
CA LYS A 7 -4.47 -2.34 14.53
C LYS A 7 -5.50 -2.12 13.42
N ILE A 8 -6.75 -2.51 13.67
CA ILE A 8 -7.82 -2.46 12.66
C ILE A 8 -8.86 -1.40 13.06
N GLY A 9 -9.25 -0.53 12.13
CA GLY A 9 -10.30 0.47 12.31
C GLY A 9 -11.72 -0.11 12.33
N LYS A 10 -12.71 0.77 12.31
CA LYS A 10 -14.14 0.45 12.22
C LYS A 10 -14.50 -0.03 10.82
N ASN A 11 -15.39 -1.02 10.72
CA ASN A 11 -15.96 -1.48 9.44
C ASN A 11 -14.93 -1.81 8.34
N VAL A 12 -13.73 -2.25 8.74
CA VAL A 12 -12.70 -2.71 7.81
C VAL A 12 -13.10 -4.06 7.24
N VAL A 13 -12.92 -4.23 5.94
CA VAL A 13 -13.14 -5.50 5.25
C VAL A 13 -11.80 -6.05 4.76
N ILE A 14 -11.48 -7.26 5.18
CA ILE A 14 -10.29 -7.99 4.74
C ILE A 14 -10.79 -9.29 4.13
N ARG A 15 -10.47 -9.54 2.86
CA ARG A 15 -10.90 -10.76 2.18
C ARG A 15 -10.19 -11.99 2.76
N PRO A 16 -10.83 -13.17 2.81
CA PRO A 16 -10.27 -14.36 3.47
C PRO A 16 -8.92 -14.84 2.90
N SER A 17 -8.62 -14.57 1.63
CA SER A 17 -7.37 -15.00 0.98
C SER A 17 -6.20 -14.02 1.16
N VAL A 18 -6.38 -12.90 1.87
CA VAL A 18 -5.31 -11.95 2.17
C VAL A 18 -4.22 -12.61 3.01
N LYS A 19 -2.95 -12.43 2.59
CA LYS A 19 -1.78 -12.88 3.33
C LYS A 19 -1.11 -11.70 4.02
N VAL A 20 -0.80 -11.85 5.31
CA VAL A 20 -0.08 -10.85 6.13
C VAL A 20 1.03 -11.56 6.88
N THR A 21 2.29 -11.14 6.71
CA THR A 21 3.45 -11.83 7.31
C THR A 21 3.47 -11.70 8.84
N TYR A 22 3.47 -10.47 9.34
CA TYR A 22 3.48 -10.14 10.77
C TYR A 22 2.29 -9.21 11.09
N PRO A 23 1.16 -9.74 11.56
CA PRO A 23 -0.05 -8.95 11.77
C PRO A 23 0.11 -7.77 12.73
N TRP A 24 0.95 -7.86 13.76
CA TRP A 24 1.21 -6.77 14.71
C TRP A 24 1.89 -5.53 14.10
N LYS A 25 2.39 -5.64 12.87
CA LYS A 25 2.97 -4.53 12.07
C LYS A 25 1.98 -3.94 11.05
N LEU A 26 0.73 -4.37 11.09
CA LEU A 26 -0.33 -3.89 10.18
C LEU A 26 -1.25 -2.91 10.90
N THR A 27 -1.44 -1.74 10.28
CA THR A 27 -2.47 -0.75 10.67
C THR A 27 -3.41 -0.51 9.49
N LEU A 28 -4.72 -0.71 9.71
CA LEU A 28 -5.79 -0.40 8.76
C LEU A 28 -6.72 0.65 9.37
N GLY A 29 -6.92 1.77 8.69
CA GLY A 29 -7.85 2.83 9.09
C GLY A 29 -9.32 2.44 8.90
N ASP A 30 -10.22 3.26 9.42
CA ASP A 30 -11.66 3.03 9.34
C ASP A 30 -12.13 2.88 7.88
N TYR A 31 -13.03 1.93 7.62
CA TYR A 31 -13.62 1.64 6.31
C TYR A 31 -12.61 1.26 5.22
N ALA A 32 -11.38 0.90 5.58
CA ALA A 32 -10.42 0.35 4.63
C ALA A 32 -10.88 -1.02 4.10
N TRP A 33 -10.47 -1.33 2.87
CA TRP A 33 -10.81 -2.59 2.20
C TRP A 33 -9.56 -3.23 1.59
N VAL A 34 -9.35 -4.52 1.84
CA VAL A 34 -8.24 -5.29 1.27
C VAL A 34 -8.78 -6.51 0.53
N GLY A 35 -8.56 -6.54 -0.78
CA GLY A 35 -9.12 -7.48 -1.73
C GLY A 35 -8.47 -8.87 -1.76
N ASP A 36 -9.09 -9.78 -2.50
CA ASP A 36 -8.68 -11.18 -2.57
C ASP A 36 -7.22 -11.32 -3.06
N ASP A 37 -6.48 -12.25 -2.46
CA ASP A 37 -5.11 -12.60 -2.82
C ASP A 37 -4.08 -11.47 -2.67
N ALA A 38 -4.45 -10.35 -2.02
CA ALA A 38 -3.48 -9.31 -1.68
C ALA A 38 -2.45 -9.84 -0.66
N VAL A 39 -1.20 -9.43 -0.84
CA VAL A 39 -0.09 -9.78 0.04
C VAL A 39 0.43 -8.52 0.72
N LEU A 40 0.32 -8.48 2.05
CA LEU A 40 0.87 -7.45 2.90
C LEU A 40 2.13 -8.01 3.57
N TYR A 41 3.28 -7.85 2.91
CA TYR A 41 4.55 -8.43 3.33
C TYR A 41 5.22 -7.57 4.40
N THR A 42 4.66 -7.60 5.62
CA THR A 42 4.98 -6.71 6.75
C THR A 42 6.28 -7.05 7.50
N LEU A 43 7.43 -7.19 6.82
CA LEU A 43 8.73 -7.24 7.55
C LEU A 43 9.00 -5.94 8.32
N GLY A 44 8.70 -4.79 7.70
CA GLY A 44 8.44 -3.50 8.34
C GLY A 44 6.94 -3.18 8.40
N ASP A 45 6.61 -2.01 8.95
CA ASP A 45 5.21 -1.61 9.16
C ASP A 45 4.47 -1.28 7.86
N ILE A 46 3.22 -1.72 7.74
CA ILE A 46 2.29 -1.29 6.70
C ILE A 46 1.15 -0.52 7.36
N THR A 47 0.96 0.73 6.94
CA THR A 47 -0.20 1.56 7.32
C THR A 47 -1.05 1.83 6.09
N ILE A 48 -2.35 1.57 6.18
CA ILE A 48 -3.34 1.89 5.15
C ILE A 48 -4.40 2.79 5.77
N GLY A 49 -4.55 4.00 5.23
CA GLY A 49 -5.46 5.03 5.74
C GLY A 49 -6.94 4.69 5.61
N ALA A 50 -7.78 5.52 6.23
CA ALA A 50 -9.23 5.36 6.21
C ALA A 50 -9.79 5.47 4.78
N ASN A 51 -10.84 4.71 4.50
CA ASN A 51 -11.51 4.65 3.19
C ASN A 51 -10.59 4.30 2.01
N SER A 52 -9.43 3.71 2.27
CA SER A 52 -8.50 3.27 1.21
C SER A 52 -8.80 1.83 0.78
N VAL A 53 -8.62 1.59 -0.52
CA VAL A 53 -8.89 0.31 -1.16
C VAL A 53 -7.60 -0.26 -1.72
N ILE A 54 -7.20 -1.41 -1.19
CA ILE A 54 -6.15 -2.25 -1.75
C ILE A 54 -6.83 -3.36 -2.54
N SER A 55 -6.83 -3.25 -3.87
CA SER A 55 -7.54 -4.21 -4.72
C SER A 55 -6.88 -5.60 -4.70
N GLN A 56 -7.56 -6.56 -5.30
CA GLN A 56 -7.10 -7.94 -5.38
C GLN A 56 -5.71 -8.06 -6.03
N LYS A 57 -4.92 -9.03 -5.55
CA LYS A 57 -3.57 -9.37 -6.01
C LYS A 57 -2.50 -8.29 -5.81
N CYS A 58 -2.80 -7.18 -5.13
CA CYS A 58 -1.78 -6.20 -4.80
C CYS A 58 -0.71 -6.78 -3.88
N TYR A 59 0.53 -6.33 -4.04
CA TYR A 59 1.67 -6.73 -3.22
C TYR A 59 2.31 -5.50 -2.60
N LEU A 60 2.15 -5.33 -1.28
CA LEU A 60 2.81 -4.27 -0.52
C LEU A 60 4.02 -4.86 0.19
N CYS A 61 5.21 -4.43 -0.21
CA CYS A 61 6.48 -4.95 0.27
C CYS A 61 7.16 -3.99 1.23
N THR A 62 7.46 -4.42 2.45
CA THR A 62 8.33 -3.63 3.37
C THR A 62 9.70 -4.26 3.56
N GLY A 63 9.91 -5.48 3.06
CA GLY A 63 11.15 -6.23 3.19
C GLY A 63 12.04 -6.16 1.96
N SER A 64 13.36 -6.06 2.16
CA SER A 64 14.37 -6.22 1.10
C SER A 64 15.64 -6.83 1.68
N HIS A 65 16.69 -6.93 0.88
CA HIS A 65 18.05 -7.19 1.30
C HIS A 65 18.97 -6.04 0.90
N ASP A 66 19.96 -5.75 1.73
CA ASP A 66 21.12 -4.99 1.30
C ASP A 66 22.01 -5.91 0.46
N PHE A 67 21.91 -5.79 -0.85
CA PHE A 67 22.68 -6.59 -1.80
C PHE A 67 24.16 -6.18 -1.89
N MET A 68 24.55 -5.07 -1.25
CA MET A 68 25.95 -4.66 -1.12
C MET A 68 26.58 -5.20 0.17
N SER A 69 25.77 -5.62 1.16
CA SER A 69 26.28 -6.22 2.38
C SER A 69 26.86 -7.61 2.10
N PRO A 70 28.07 -7.93 2.61
CA PRO A 70 28.63 -9.28 2.56
C PRO A 70 27.76 -10.35 3.24
N HIS A 71 26.90 -9.94 4.17
CA HIS A 71 25.99 -10.82 4.90
C HIS A 71 24.60 -10.92 4.26
N PHE A 72 24.35 -10.17 3.18
CA PHE A 72 23.04 -10.08 2.52
C PHE A 72 21.93 -9.73 3.52
N ASP A 73 22.18 -8.69 4.34
CA ASP A 73 21.35 -8.34 5.48
C ASP A 73 19.91 -8.01 5.07
N ILE A 74 18.95 -8.46 5.87
CA ILE A 74 17.53 -8.13 5.68
C ILE A 74 17.31 -6.67 6.08
N THR A 75 16.64 -5.92 5.22
CA THR A 75 16.16 -4.56 5.52
C THR A 75 14.64 -4.54 5.60
N ALA A 76 14.12 -3.67 6.46
CA ALA A 76 12.70 -3.49 6.68
C ALA A 76 12.38 -2.00 6.74
N THR A 77 11.69 -1.47 5.73
CA THR A 77 11.29 -0.06 5.67
C THR A 77 9.77 0.05 5.50
N PRO A 78 9.12 1.01 6.18
CA PRO A 78 7.67 1.07 6.23
C PRO A 78 7.05 1.42 4.87
N VAL A 79 5.82 0.96 4.65
CA VAL A 79 4.97 1.41 3.54
C VAL A 79 3.75 2.11 4.12
N VAL A 80 3.46 3.30 3.59
CA VAL A 80 2.33 4.12 4.05
C VAL A 80 1.41 4.41 2.87
N ILE A 81 0.17 3.96 2.96
CA ILE A 81 -0.90 4.34 2.04
C ILE A 81 -1.79 5.33 2.78
N GLY A 82 -1.93 6.54 2.25
CA GLY A 82 -2.78 7.59 2.81
C GLY A 82 -4.26 7.24 2.81
N GLU A 83 -5.09 8.20 3.18
CA GLU A 83 -6.55 8.05 3.18
C GLU A 83 -7.14 8.14 1.77
N LYS A 84 -8.31 7.51 1.56
CA LYS A 84 -9.08 7.59 0.30
C LYS A 84 -8.27 7.21 -0.94
N CYS A 85 -7.21 6.43 -0.77
CA CYS A 85 -6.38 5.94 -1.86
C CYS A 85 -7.03 4.72 -2.52
N TRP A 86 -6.76 4.53 -3.81
CA TRP A 86 -7.18 3.31 -4.50
C TRP A 86 -6.02 2.72 -5.27
N LEU A 87 -5.53 1.58 -4.80
CA LEU A 87 -4.59 0.75 -5.53
C LEU A 87 -5.43 -0.27 -6.30
N ALA A 88 -5.49 -0.11 -7.63
CA ALA A 88 -6.19 -1.05 -8.51
C ALA A 88 -5.45 -2.41 -8.55
N THR A 89 -6.05 -3.40 -9.19
CA THR A 89 -5.58 -4.80 -9.11
C THR A 89 -4.11 -4.97 -9.47
N ASP A 90 -3.43 -5.86 -8.75
CA ASP A 90 -2.09 -6.34 -9.10
C ASP A 90 -1.02 -5.22 -9.07
N VAL A 91 -1.23 -4.21 -8.21
CA VAL A 91 -0.24 -3.15 -7.96
C VAL A 91 0.84 -3.65 -7.01
N PHE A 92 2.10 -3.42 -7.39
CA PHE A 92 3.26 -3.63 -6.52
C PHE A 92 3.68 -2.32 -5.87
N VAL A 93 3.98 -2.35 -4.56
CA VAL A 93 4.52 -1.22 -3.80
C VAL A 93 5.85 -1.63 -3.16
N ALA A 94 6.91 -0.90 -3.48
CA ALA A 94 8.26 -1.15 -3.00
C ALA A 94 8.46 -0.71 -1.53
N PRO A 95 9.49 -1.25 -0.84
CA PRO A 95 9.84 -0.83 0.51
C PRO A 95 10.12 0.67 0.62
N GLY A 96 9.66 1.31 1.69
CA GLY A 96 9.88 2.73 1.97
C GLY A 96 8.95 3.70 1.21
N VAL A 97 7.99 3.18 0.44
CA VAL A 97 7.07 4.02 -0.34
C VAL A 97 5.94 4.58 0.53
N SER A 98 5.70 5.88 0.38
CA SER A 98 4.51 6.58 0.88
C SER A 98 3.62 7.04 -0.29
N VAL A 99 2.33 6.74 -0.23
CA VAL A 99 1.31 7.21 -1.18
C VAL A 99 0.45 8.24 -0.49
N GLY A 100 0.45 9.48 -0.98
CA GLY A 100 -0.33 10.57 -0.42
C GLY A 100 -1.84 10.39 -0.57
N ASP A 101 -2.61 11.06 0.28
CA ASP A 101 -4.06 10.95 0.36
C ASP A 101 -4.75 11.16 -0.99
N GLY A 102 -5.82 10.42 -1.22
CA GLY A 102 -6.62 10.54 -2.42
C GLY A 102 -5.93 10.04 -3.69
N THR A 103 -4.74 9.43 -3.63
CA THR A 103 -4.07 8.98 -4.85
C THR A 103 -4.62 7.66 -5.38
N VAL A 104 -4.82 7.59 -6.69
CA VAL A 104 -5.27 6.39 -7.41
C VAL A 104 -4.09 5.83 -8.21
N ILE A 105 -3.86 4.53 -8.07
CA ILE A 105 -2.80 3.79 -8.76
C ILE A 105 -3.46 2.78 -9.69
N GLY A 106 -3.25 2.95 -10.99
CA GLY A 106 -3.83 2.10 -12.03
C GLY A 106 -3.36 0.65 -11.95
N ALA A 107 -4.14 -0.26 -12.51
CA ALA A 107 -3.89 -1.70 -12.42
C ALA A 107 -2.51 -2.08 -12.96
N ARG A 108 -1.89 -3.10 -12.35
CA ARG A 108 -0.57 -3.63 -12.75
C ARG A 108 0.57 -2.61 -12.74
N SER A 109 0.44 -1.55 -11.94
CA SER A 109 1.52 -0.58 -11.78
C SER A 109 2.55 -1.05 -10.75
N SER A 110 3.79 -0.61 -10.90
CA SER A 110 4.88 -0.88 -9.95
C SER A 110 5.41 0.42 -9.36
N VAL A 111 5.17 0.62 -8.07
CA VAL A 111 5.47 1.87 -7.35
C VAL A 111 6.81 1.73 -6.64
N PHE A 112 7.85 2.33 -7.21
CA PHE A 112 9.21 2.32 -6.65
C PHE A 112 9.58 3.64 -5.97
N LYS A 113 8.74 4.66 -6.06
CA LYS A 113 8.94 5.98 -5.44
C LYS A 113 7.63 6.46 -4.83
N SER A 114 7.73 7.21 -3.73
CA SER A 114 6.58 7.83 -3.08
C SER A 114 5.78 8.69 -4.07
N LEU A 115 4.46 8.62 -3.96
CA LEU A 115 3.53 9.31 -4.86
C LEU A 115 2.84 10.44 -4.09
N PRO A 116 2.72 11.64 -4.69
CA PRO A 116 2.05 12.75 -4.04
C PRO A 116 0.54 12.51 -3.91
N ALA A 117 -0.13 13.28 -3.06
CA ALA A 117 -1.58 13.24 -2.85
C ALA A 117 -2.37 13.70 -4.10
N ASN A 118 -3.63 13.27 -4.17
CA ASN A 118 -4.64 13.66 -5.16
C ASN A 118 -4.21 13.48 -6.63
N LYS A 119 -3.35 12.50 -6.91
CA LYS A 119 -2.95 12.16 -8.28
C LYS A 119 -3.62 10.89 -8.78
N ILE A 120 -3.60 10.73 -10.08
CA ILE A 120 -3.76 9.43 -10.73
C ILE A 120 -2.40 9.05 -11.29
N CYS A 121 -1.94 7.86 -10.91
CA CYS A 121 -0.63 7.32 -11.24
C CYS A 121 -0.80 5.97 -11.97
N ARG A 122 0.07 5.65 -12.92
CA ARG A 122 0.09 4.32 -13.56
C ARG A 122 1.46 3.99 -14.16
N GLY A 123 1.67 2.69 -14.43
CA GLY A 123 2.81 2.20 -15.20
C GLY A 123 3.86 1.46 -14.35
N ASN A 124 4.93 1.05 -15.01
CA ASN A 124 6.08 0.40 -14.41
C ASN A 124 7.37 1.02 -14.99
N PRO A 125 8.04 1.95 -14.26
CA PRO A 125 7.66 2.48 -12.96
C PRO A 125 6.38 3.33 -13.01
N ALA A 126 5.63 3.36 -11.91
CA ALA A 126 4.42 4.18 -11.79
C ALA A 126 4.78 5.67 -11.79
N VAL A 127 4.12 6.44 -12.65
CA VAL A 127 4.29 7.90 -12.75
C VAL A 127 2.93 8.59 -12.66
N VAL A 128 2.93 9.85 -12.23
CA VAL A 128 1.76 10.72 -12.26
C VAL A 128 1.33 10.93 -13.71
N ILE A 129 0.07 10.65 -14.04
CA ILE A 129 -0.50 10.96 -15.37
C ILE A 129 -1.38 12.19 -15.36
N ARG A 130 -2.09 12.48 -14.27
CA ARG A 130 -2.95 13.66 -14.12
C ARG A 130 -3.37 13.87 -12.66
N GLU A 131 -4.00 15.01 -12.40
CA GLU A 131 -4.74 15.25 -11.16
C GLU A 131 -5.96 14.32 -11.06
N ARG A 132 -6.30 13.91 -9.83
CA ARG A 132 -7.56 13.20 -9.55
C ARG A 132 -8.74 14.16 -9.53
N VAL A 133 -8.56 15.31 -8.91
CA VAL A 133 -9.55 16.39 -8.83
C VAL A 133 -9.07 17.49 -9.75
N GLU A 134 -9.87 17.87 -10.74
CA GLU A 134 -9.60 19.07 -11.51
C GLU A 134 -9.80 20.26 -10.59
N THR A 135 -8.76 21.06 -10.36
CA THR A 135 -8.95 22.38 -9.77
C THR A 135 -9.78 23.17 -10.77
N GLU A 136 -11.01 23.54 -10.40
CA GLU A 136 -11.73 24.57 -11.14
C GLU A 136 -10.79 25.77 -11.26
N LYS A 137 -10.40 26.11 -12.49
CA LYS A 137 -9.66 27.33 -12.75
C LYS A 137 -10.64 28.47 -12.48
N LEU A 138 -10.50 29.10 -11.31
CA LEU A 138 -11.08 30.42 -11.03
C LEU A 138 -10.57 31.44 -12.06
#